data_AF-A0A7Y2VJ19-F1
#
_entry.id   AF-A0A7Y2VJ19-F1
#
_cell.length_a   1.000
_cell.length_b   1.000
_cell.length_c   1.000
_cell.angle_alpha   90.00
_cell.angle_beta   90.00
_cell.angle_gamma   90.00
#
_symmetry.space_group_name_H-M   'P 1'
#
loop_
_entity.id
_entity.type
_entity.pdbx_description
1 polymer ?
#
loop_
_entity_poly.entity_id
_entity_poly.type
_entity_poly.pdbx_seq_one_letter_code
_entity_poly.pdbx_strand_id
1 'polypeptide(L)'
;MKLRLMLLFTLVLSGLPGIVRAQLDATETEYLLLMREEEKLARDTYITMYEAWGLNTFNNISRSEQRHMDAILTQLNRFGLADPVVDDTVGVFTNPTLAAYYGELVTRGDVSLMDALHVGAYIEELDIYDLWEAIETTDEATLISTYDNLLAGSRNHLRAFVNQITSRGTEYTAQYLTQEQVDAIVGDYDLPEADFEINAGLNDAWYYPQTSGQGFFITVYPGSKTLFLSWFTFDTEQPDESATANLGSPNQRWLTAQGSYEGSQADLQVYVTGGGVFDSSDPAPVTEQDGSIVVRFEGCNSGSVTYDIPSIGQFGIVPIERIALDNVAHCENLAKNL
;
A
#
# COMPACT_ATOMS: atom_id res chain seq x y z
N MET A 1 -5.33 -16.19 22.39
CA MET A 1 -4.15 -15.98 23.25
C MET A 1 -3.38 -14.87 22.56
N LYS A 2 -3.54 -13.60 22.97
CA LYS A 2 -2.90 -12.46 22.30
C LYS A 2 -1.39 -12.59 22.51
N LEU A 3 -0.63 -12.66 21.41
CA LEU A 3 0.82 -12.69 21.45
C LEU A 3 1.27 -11.31 21.96
N ARG A 4 1.81 -11.23 23.17
CA ARG A 4 2.67 -10.10 23.53
C ARG A 4 4.07 -10.54 23.14
N LEU A 5 4.49 -10.24 21.92
CA LEU A 5 5.85 -10.52 21.49
C LEU A 5 6.76 -9.44 22.09
N MET A 6 7.14 -9.63 23.35
CA MET A 6 8.12 -8.80 24.03
C MET A 6 9.24 -9.74 24.45
N LEU A 7 10.31 -9.85 23.66
CA LEU A 7 11.35 -10.85 23.86
C LEU A 7 12.68 -10.16 24.16
N LEU A 8 12.97 -10.02 25.47
CA LEU A 8 14.26 -9.54 25.97
C LEU A 8 15.44 -10.28 25.31
N PHE A 9 16.14 -9.60 24.40
CA PHE A 9 17.46 -10.00 23.93
C PHE A 9 18.52 -9.13 24.60
N THR A 10 19.31 -9.71 25.51
CA THR A 10 20.43 -9.00 26.14
C THR A 10 21.63 -8.96 25.18
N LEU A 11 21.82 -7.83 24.51
CA LEU A 11 22.99 -7.57 23.69
C LEU A 11 24.09 -6.86 24.50
N VAL A 12 25.30 -7.42 24.53
CA VAL A 12 26.49 -6.79 25.12
C VAL A 12 27.27 -6.10 24.00
N LEU A 13 27.24 -4.77 23.93
CA LEU A 13 28.11 -4.00 23.03
C LEU A 13 29.36 -3.49 23.77
N SER A 14 30.52 -3.81 23.21
CA SER A 14 31.80 -3.15 23.52
C SER A 14 32.11 -2.14 22.41
N GLY A 15 32.43 -0.91 22.81
CA GLY A 15 32.44 0.26 21.93
C GLY A 15 33.78 0.63 21.28
N LEU A 16 33.68 1.45 20.22
CA LEU A 16 34.73 2.33 19.69
C LEU A 16 34.06 3.64 19.21
N PRO A 17 34.71 4.82 19.35
CA PRO A 17 34.10 6.10 19.01
C PRO A 17 34.40 6.51 17.55
N GLY A 18 33.36 6.92 16.81
CA GLY A 18 33.54 7.57 15.51
C GLY A 18 32.23 7.77 14.74
N ILE A 19 31.84 9.04 14.55
CA ILE A 19 30.66 9.56 13.84
C ILE A 19 29.35 9.17 14.53
N VAL A 20 28.64 10.17 15.08
CA VAL A 20 27.29 9.99 15.62
C VAL A 20 26.35 9.77 14.42
N ARG A 21 26.24 8.52 13.96
CA ARG A 21 25.00 8.05 13.33
C ARG A 21 23.94 8.08 14.43
N ALA A 22 22.72 8.49 14.10
CA ALA A 22 21.60 8.22 14.99
C ALA A 22 21.62 6.70 15.24
N GLN A 23 21.86 6.32 16.50
CA GLN A 23 22.08 4.94 16.89
C GLN A 23 20.77 4.47 17.51
N LEU A 24 20.14 3.50 16.85
CA LEU A 24 18.91 2.90 17.35
C LEU A 24 19.09 2.44 18.79
N ASP A 25 18.06 2.65 19.59
CA ASP A 25 17.99 2.02 20.89
C ASP A 25 17.64 0.52 20.77
N ALA A 26 17.57 -0.15 21.92
CA ALA A 26 17.32 -1.58 21.95
C ALA A 26 15.92 -1.96 21.43
N THR A 27 14.91 -1.13 21.70
CA THR A 27 13.52 -1.33 21.28
C THR A 27 13.39 -1.15 19.78
N GLU A 28 13.98 -0.10 19.24
CA GLU A 28 13.97 0.17 17.80
C GLU A 28 14.71 -0.91 17.01
N THR A 29 15.83 -1.39 17.56
CA THR A 29 16.58 -2.52 16.97
C THR A 29 15.74 -3.80 16.99
N GLU A 30 15.02 -4.07 18.08
CA GLU A 30 14.15 -5.26 18.21
C GLU A 30 13.02 -5.23 17.18
N TYR A 31 12.28 -4.12 17.08
CA TYR A 31 11.22 -3.98 16.08
C TYR A 31 11.77 -4.09 14.65
N LEU A 32 12.90 -3.44 14.34
CA LEU A 32 13.40 -3.46 12.97
C LEU A 32 13.84 -4.87 12.52
N LEU A 33 14.42 -5.66 13.43
CA LEU A 33 14.76 -7.05 13.17
C LEU A 33 13.51 -7.94 13.09
N LEU A 34 12.51 -7.68 13.94
CA LEU A 34 11.24 -8.40 13.93
C LEU A 34 10.48 -8.17 12.61
N MET A 35 10.23 -6.92 12.25
CA MET A 35 9.53 -6.52 11.02
C MET A 35 10.17 -7.16 9.79
N ARG A 36 11.51 -7.28 9.75
CA ARG A 36 12.20 -7.95 8.63
C ARG A 36 11.76 -9.39 8.42
N GLU A 37 11.62 -10.17 9.49
CA GLU A 37 11.19 -11.56 9.41
C GLU A 37 9.66 -11.71 9.43
N GLU A 38 8.92 -10.72 9.91
CA GLU A 38 7.45 -10.70 9.90
C GLU A 38 6.89 -10.45 8.48
N GLU A 39 7.47 -9.51 7.74
CA GLU A 39 7.16 -9.32 6.31
C GLU A 39 7.52 -10.57 5.50
N LYS A 40 8.58 -11.29 5.90
CA LYS A 40 8.93 -12.60 5.33
C LYS A 40 7.89 -13.66 5.66
N LEU A 41 7.35 -13.66 6.89
CA LEU A 41 6.27 -14.57 7.32
C LEU A 41 5.04 -14.38 6.44
N ALA A 42 4.64 -13.13 6.19
CA ALA A 42 3.55 -12.78 5.30
C ALA A 42 3.82 -13.27 3.87
N ARG A 43 4.96 -12.84 3.27
CA ARG A 43 5.39 -13.24 1.92
C ARG A 43 5.36 -14.75 1.71
N ASP A 44 6.03 -15.49 2.58
CA ASP A 44 6.22 -16.93 2.46
C ASP A 44 4.90 -17.69 2.64
N THR A 45 4.05 -17.21 3.56
CA THR A 45 2.71 -17.79 3.73
C THR A 45 1.87 -17.57 2.47
N TYR A 46 1.91 -16.38 1.86
CA TYR A 46 1.14 -16.08 0.66
C TYR A 46 1.65 -16.81 -0.58
N ILE A 47 2.96 -17.00 -0.73
CA ILE A 47 3.52 -17.89 -1.76
C ILE A 47 2.94 -19.30 -1.61
N THR A 48 2.98 -19.83 -0.39
CA THR A 48 2.47 -21.19 -0.09
C THR A 48 0.97 -21.30 -0.34
N MET A 49 0.17 -20.30 0.06
CA MET A 49 -1.27 -20.29 -0.19
C MET A 49 -1.62 -20.14 -1.67
N TYR A 50 -0.81 -19.39 -2.44
CA TYR A 50 -0.98 -19.29 -3.88
C TYR A 50 -0.72 -20.64 -4.57
N GLU A 51 0.33 -21.36 -4.17
CA GLU A 51 0.62 -22.69 -4.70
C GLU A 51 -0.50 -23.70 -4.38
N ALA A 52 -1.08 -23.63 -3.18
CA ALA A 52 -2.16 -24.52 -2.76
C ALA A 52 -3.50 -24.22 -3.45
N TRP A 53 -3.86 -22.93 -3.58
CA TRP A 53 -5.23 -22.53 -3.95
C TRP A 53 -5.35 -21.76 -5.27
N GLY A 54 -4.25 -21.28 -5.85
CA GLY A 54 -4.22 -20.58 -7.13
C GLY A 54 -4.95 -19.23 -7.18
N LEU A 55 -5.33 -18.67 -6.02
CA LEU A 55 -6.04 -17.38 -5.97
C LEU A 55 -5.04 -16.22 -6.10
N ASN A 56 -5.18 -15.44 -7.17
CA ASN A 56 -4.25 -14.35 -7.51
C ASN A 56 -4.05 -13.31 -6.40
N THR A 57 -5.02 -13.12 -5.50
CA THR A 57 -4.86 -12.24 -4.33
C THR A 57 -3.61 -12.59 -3.53
N PHE A 58 -3.33 -13.88 -3.29
CA PHE A 58 -2.11 -14.30 -2.59
C PHE A 58 -0.84 -13.99 -3.38
N ASN A 59 -0.80 -14.27 -4.68
CA ASN A 59 0.37 -13.94 -5.51
C ASN A 59 0.62 -12.43 -5.57
N ASN A 60 -0.42 -11.62 -5.71
CA ASN A 60 -0.28 -10.17 -5.78
C ASN A 60 0.24 -9.60 -4.46
N ILE A 61 -0.33 -10.04 -3.33
CA ILE A 61 0.07 -9.57 -2.00
C ILE A 61 1.48 -10.08 -1.66
N SER A 62 1.84 -11.33 -1.97
CA SER A 62 3.22 -11.81 -1.75
C SER A 62 4.31 -10.96 -2.43
N ARG A 63 4.01 -10.38 -3.59
CA ARG A 63 4.94 -9.44 -4.27
C ARG A 63 5.01 -8.09 -3.57
N SER A 64 3.92 -7.68 -2.93
CA SER A 64 3.88 -6.52 -2.03
C SER A 64 4.77 -6.77 -0.81
N GLU A 65 4.66 -7.92 -0.16
CA GLU A 65 5.46 -8.27 1.01
C GLU A 65 6.95 -8.36 0.71
N GLN A 66 7.32 -8.80 -0.50
CA GLN A 66 8.72 -8.72 -0.94
C GLN A 66 9.23 -7.27 -0.93
N ARG A 67 8.40 -6.31 -1.34
CA ARG A 67 8.78 -4.89 -1.33
C ARG A 67 8.86 -4.34 0.09
N HIS A 68 7.96 -4.76 0.99
CA HIS A 68 8.06 -4.41 2.40
C HIS A 68 9.35 -4.95 3.04
N MET A 69 9.67 -6.22 2.78
CA MET A 69 10.93 -6.84 3.15
C MET A 69 12.13 -6.00 2.69
N ASP A 70 12.15 -5.58 1.43
CA ASP A 70 13.24 -4.78 0.84
C ASP A 70 13.34 -3.38 1.48
N ALA A 71 12.21 -2.77 1.84
CA ALA A 71 12.16 -1.49 2.55
C ALA A 71 12.77 -1.60 3.95
N ILE A 72 12.47 -2.68 4.68
CA ILE A 72 13.08 -2.95 5.99
C ILE A 72 14.58 -3.24 5.87
N LEU A 73 15.00 -4.01 4.86
CA LEU A 73 16.42 -4.26 4.59
C LEU A 73 17.20 -2.96 4.34
N THR A 74 16.58 -2.00 3.66
CA THR A 74 17.16 -0.68 3.45
C THR A 74 17.43 0.04 4.79
N GLN A 75 16.53 -0.06 5.76
CA GLN A 75 16.73 0.50 7.09
C GLN A 75 17.78 -0.27 7.89
N LEU A 76 17.80 -1.61 7.84
CA LEU A 76 18.86 -2.42 8.48
C LEU A 76 20.25 -2.00 8.01
N ASN A 77 20.42 -1.83 6.69
CA ASN A 77 21.67 -1.36 6.10
C ASN A 77 22.02 0.07 6.53
N ARG A 78 21.03 0.96 6.62
CA ARG A 78 21.20 2.36 7.07
C ARG A 78 21.76 2.42 8.49
N PHE A 79 21.21 1.62 9.41
CA PHE A 79 21.63 1.58 10.80
C PHE A 79 22.80 0.63 11.06
N GLY A 80 23.25 -0.11 10.05
CA GLY A 80 24.40 -1.02 10.15
C GLY A 80 24.11 -2.29 10.95
N LEU A 81 22.86 -2.75 10.94
CA LEU A 81 22.42 -4.00 11.55
C LEU A 81 22.60 -5.16 10.58
N ALA A 82 22.86 -6.35 11.12
CA ALA A 82 22.91 -7.58 10.31
C ALA A 82 21.49 -8.00 9.91
N ASP A 83 21.30 -8.43 8.66
CA ASP A 83 20.02 -8.98 8.20
C ASP A 83 19.74 -10.32 8.91
N PRO A 84 18.62 -10.47 9.64
CA PRO A 84 18.22 -11.74 10.23
C PRO A 84 17.84 -12.80 9.18
N VAL A 85 17.48 -12.39 7.95
CA VAL A 85 17.15 -13.31 6.85
C VAL A 85 18.45 -13.77 6.18
N VAL A 86 19.09 -14.78 6.77
CA VAL A 86 20.33 -15.39 6.25
C VAL A 86 20.08 -16.49 5.21
N ASP A 87 18.85 -17.01 5.17
CA ASP A 87 18.37 -18.00 4.20
C ASP A 87 16.98 -17.57 3.72
N ASP A 88 16.86 -17.19 2.46
CA ASP A 88 15.62 -16.68 1.88
C ASP A 88 14.70 -17.79 1.33
N THR A 89 15.00 -19.06 1.65
CA THR A 89 14.11 -20.17 1.33
C THR A 89 12.75 -19.98 2.03
N VAL A 90 11.66 -20.24 1.29
CA VAL A 90 10.28 -20.15 1.80
C VAL A 90 10.13 -21.02 3.05
N GLY A 91 9.68 -20.41 4.14
CA GLY A 91 9.44 -21.09 5.42
C GLY A 91 10.65 -21.24 6.34
N VAL A 92 11.83 -20.72 5.95
CA VAL A 92 13.03 -20.73 6.79
C VAL A 92 13.16 -19.39 7.53
N PHE A 93 13.28 -19.43 8.85
CA PHE A 93 13.41 -18.23 9.69
C PHE A 93 14.55 -18.42 10.71
N THR A 94 15.24 -17.33 11.01
CA THR A 94 16.21 -17.27 12.11
C THR A 94 15.49 -17.18 13.44
N ASN A 95 14.38 -16.42 13.50
CA ASN A 95 13.52 -16.35 14.67
C ASN A 95 12.69 -17.65 14.82
N PRO A 96 12.92 -18.46 15.88
CA PRO A 96 12.23 -19.74 16.05
C PRO A 96 10.74 -19.58 16.34
N THR A 97 10.31 -18.43 16.86
CA THR A 97 8.90 -18.11 17.06
C THR A 97 8.21 -17.94 15.71
N LEU A 98 8.79 -17.14 14.80
CA LEU A 98 8.23 -16.93 13.46
C LEU A 98 8.26 -18.22 12.62
N ALA A 99 9.29 -19.05 12.77
CA ALA A 99 9.30 -20.40 12.16
C ALA A 99 8.12 -21.27 12.61
N ALA A 100 7.81 -21.26 13.91
CA ALA A 100 6.67 -22.01 14.45
C ALA A 100 5.33 -21.42 13.96
N TYR A 101 5.21 -20.09 13.94
CA TYR A 101 4.05 -19.37 13.44
C TYR A 101 3.78 -19.67 11.97
N TYR A 102 4.82 -19.68 11.12
CA TYR A 102 4.70 -20.07 9.72
C TYR A 102 4.09 -21.47 9.57
N GLY A 103 4.60 -22.46 10.31
CA GLY A 103 4.08 -23.83 10.28
C GLY A 103 2.62 -23.92 10.71
N GLU A 104 2.22 -23.15 11.73
CA GLU A 104 0.82 -23.07 12.19
C GLU A 104 -0.09 -22.44 11.12
N LEU A 105 0.32 -21.30 10.55
CA LEU A 105 -0.45 -20.56 9.54
C LEU A 105 -0.62 -21.36 8.25
N VAL A 106 0.43 -22.04 7.79
CA VAL A 106 0.33 -22.95 6.64
C VAL A 106 -0.63 -24.09 6.94
N THR A 107 -0.52 -24.72 8.11
CA THR A 107 -1.43 -25.81 8.51
C THR A 107 -2.89 -25.34 8.55
N ARG A 108 -3.14 -24.13 9.06
CA ARG A 108 -4.49 -23.54 9.11
C ARG A 108 -5.02 -23.24 7.71
N GLY A 109 -4.19 -22.65 6.85
CA GLY A 109 -4.58 -22.24 5.50
C GLY A 109 -4.74 -23.42 4.52
N ASP A 110 -4.10 -24.56 4.78
CA ASP A 110 -4.24 -25.77 3.95
C ASP A 110 -5.59 -26.49 4.14
N VAL A 111 -6.39 -26.10 5.14
CA VAL A 111 -7.69 -26.72 5.42
C VAL A 111 -8.71 -26.41 4.31
N SER A 112 -8.81 -25.15 3.89
CA SER A 112 -9.69 -24.70 2.82
C SER A 112 -9.26 -23.34 2.28
N LEU A 113 -9.72 -22.97 1.08
CA LEU A 113 -9.52 -21.62 0.56
C LEU A 113 -10.06 -20.54 1.52
N MET A 114 -11.18 -20.79 2.20
CA MET A 114 -11.70 -19.82 3.18
C MET A 114 -10.76 -19.69 4.39
N ASP A 115 -10.22 -20.80 4.90
CA ASP A 115 -9.23 -20.77 5.98
C ASP A 115 -7.95 -20.06 5.55
N ALA A 116 -7.50 -20.24 4.29
CA ALA A 116 -6.37 -19.52 3.72
C ALA A 116 -6.62 -18.00 3.66
N LEU A 117 -7.83 -17.58 3.28
CA LEU A 117 -8.19 -16.16 3.29
C LEU A 117 -8.21 -15.58 4.71
N HIS A 118 -8.71 -16.34 5.68
CA HIS A 118 -8.64 -15.96 7.10
C HIS A 118 -7.21 -15.97 7.65
N VAL A 119 -6.32 -16.84 7.15
CA VAL A 119 -4.86 -16.75 7.40
C VAL A 119 -4.30 -15.46 6.85
N GLY A 120 -4.64 -15.11 5.61
CA GLY A 120 -4.34 -13.83 5.00
C GLY A 120 -4.68 -12.66 5.91
N ALA A 121 -5.96 -12.49 6.21
CA ALA A 121 -6.44 -11.38 7.03
C ALA A 121 -5.86 -11.37 8.47
N TYR A 122 -5.60 -12.54 9.06
CA TYR A 122 -4.99 -12.60 10.39
C TYR A 122 -3.56 -12.08 10.41
N ILE A 123 -2.76 -12.41 9.40
CA ILE A 123 -1.38 -11.91 9.29
C ILE A 123 -1.39 -10.39 9.18
N GLU A 124 -2.28 -9.83 8.36
CA GLU A 124 -2.38 -8.38 8.21
C GLU A 124 -2.83 -7.69 9.51
N GLU A 125 -3.73 -8.30 10.28
CA GLU A 125 -4.09 -7.75 11.59
C GLU A 125 -2.93 -7.79 12.60
N LEU A 126 -2.09 -8.82 12.55
CA LEU A 126 -0.89 -8.94 13.37
C LEU A 126 0.11 -7.84 12.99
N ASP A 127 0.42 -7.74 11.69
CA ASP A 127 1.38 -6.78 11.15
C ASP A 127 0.96 -5.32 11.43
N ILE A 128 -0.32 -4.98 11.23
CA ILE A 128 -0.88 -3.66 11.58
C ILE A 128 -0.68 -3.33 13.06
N TYR A 129 -0.87 -4.29 13.95
CA TYR A 129 -0.71 -4.08 15.38
C TYR A 129 0.77 -3.86 15.74
N ASP A 130 1.65 -4.71 15.24
CA ASP A 130 3.08 -4.63 15.55
C ASP A 130 3.71 -3.36 14.92
N LEU A 131 3.24 -2.91 13.75
CA LEU A 131 3.60 -1.61 13.16
C LEU A 131 3.11 -0.43 13.98
N TRP A 132 1.91 -0.46 14.57
CA TRP A 132 1.46 0.60 15.48
C TRP A 132 2.36 0.71 16.71
N GLU A 133 2.76 -0.42 17.31
CA GLU A 133 3.69 -0.41 18.44
C GLU A 133 5.09 0.08 18.02
N ALA A 134 5.58 -0.34 16.85
CA ALA A 134 6.88 0.12 16.32
C ALA A 134 6.89 1.64 16.07
N ILE A 135 5.82 2.20 15.51
CA ILE A 135 5.68 3.65 15.28
C ILE A 135 5.61 4.43 16.59
N GLU A 136 4.86 3.93 17.59
CA GLU A 136 4.71 4.62 18.88
C GLU A 136 6.03 4.65 19.69
N THR A 137 6.93 3.69 19.43
CA THR A 137 8.16 3.51 20.23
C THR A 137 9.43 4.10 19.64
N THR A 138 9.41 4.60 18.40
CA THR A 138 10.58 5.19 17.74
C THR A 138 10.45 6.71 17.58
N ASP A 139 11.56 7.43 17.67
CA ASP A 139 11.65 8.85 17.29
C ASP A 139 12.44 9.06 15.98
N GLU A 140 12.91 7.98 15.37
CA GLU A 140 13.65 8.00 14.11
C GLU A 140 12.73 8.23 12.93
N ALA A 141 12.70 9.47 12.42
CA ALA A 141 11.82 9.90 11.33
C ALA A 141 11.85 8.97 10.10
N THR A 142 12.99 8.34 9.82
CA THR A 142 13.11 7.40 8.70
C THR A 142 12.45 6.04 8.96
N LEU A 143 12.45 5.58 10.21
CA LEU A 143 11.73 4.38 10.61
C LEU A 143 10.22 4.64 10.60
N ILE A 144 9.78 5.76 11.19
CA ILE A 144 8.37 6.19 11.16
C ILE A 144 7.85 6.21 9.72
N SER A 145 8.54 6.89 8.81
CA SER A 145 8.12 6.95 7.41
C SER A 145 8.12 5.58 6.72
N THR A 146 8.98 4.64 7.12
CA THR A 146 9.00 3.29 6.54
C THR A 146 7.81 2.49 7.08
N TYR A 147 7.60 2.49 8.39
CA TYR A 147 6.51 1.77 9.04
C TYR A 147 5.13 2.31 8.65
N ASP A 148 4.97 3.62 8.48
CA ASP A 148 3.71 4.20 7.98
C ASP A 148 3.36 3.70 6.56
N ASN A 149 4.36 3.51 5.70
CA ASN A 149 4.16 2.97 4.36
C ASN A 149 3.76 1.50 4.39
N LEU A 150 4.44 0.68 5.20
CA LEU A 150 4.09 -0.72 5.43
C LEU A 150 2.66 -0.81 5.97
N LEU A 151 2.33 -0.03 7.00
CA LEU A 151 1.01 0.02 7.63
C LEU A 151 -0.10 0.36 6.63
N ALA A 152 0.18 1.26 5.67
CA ALA A 152 -0.75 1.55 4.58
C ALA A 152 -0.93 0.35 3.63
N GLY A 153 0.14 -0.39 3.34
CA GLY A 153 0.15 -1.67 2.63
C GLY A 153 -0.72 -2.72 3.34
N SER A 154 -0.41 -3.05 4.58
CA SER A 154 -1.07 -4.10 5.37
C SER A 154 -2.56 -3.81 5.56
N ARG A 155 -2.95 -2.53 5.74
CA ARG A 155 -4.37 -2.12 5.74
C ARG A 155 -5.07 -2.44 4.41
N ASN A 156 -4.41 -2.28 3.28
CA ASN A 156 -4.98 -2.63 1.97
C ASN A 156 -5.05 -4.13 1.75
N HIS A 157 -4.05 -4.88 2.21
CA HIS A 157 -4.07 -6.32 2.16
C HIS A 157 -5.18 -6.90 3.04
N LEU A 158 -5.36 -6.36 4.26
CA LEU A 158 -6.47 -6.71 5.14
C LEU A 158 -7.81 -6.49 4.42
N ARG A 159 -8.01 -5.32 3.79
CA ARG A 159 -9.20 -5.06 2.95
C ARG A 159 -9.35 -6.07 1.83
N ALA A 160 -8.27 -6.41 1.13
CA ALA A 160 -8.31 -7.37 0.02
C ALA A 160 -8.74 -8.76 0.50
N PHE A 161 -8.19 -9.26 1.61
CA PHE A 161 -8.58 -10.55 2.17
C PHE A 161 -10.01 -10.53 2.70
N VAL A 162 -10.40 -9.49 3.44
CA VAL A 162 -11.77 -9.35 3.95
C VAL A 162 -12.77 -9.29 2.80
N ASN A 163 -12.48 -8.55 1.72
CA ASN A 163 -13.32 -8.53 0.52
C ASN A 163 -13.43 -9.91 -0.16
N GLN A 164 -12.36 -10.71 -0.18
CA GLN A 164 -12.44 -12.09 -0.69
C GLN A 164 -13.34 -12.98 0.21
N ILE A 165 -13.32 -12.77 1.52
CA ILE A 165 -14.14 -13.51 2.50
C ILE A 165 -15.62 -13.12 2.35
N THR A 166 -15.92 -11.82 2.36
CA THR A 166 -17.29 -11.30 2.29
C THR A 166 -17.96 -11.53 0.94
N SER A 167 -17.23 -11.40 -0.17
CA SER A 167 -17.75 -11.74 -1.52
C SER A 167 -18.12 -13.22 -1.68
N ARG A 168 -17.64 -14.10 -0.78
CA ARG A 168 -17.99 -15.52 -0.71
C ARG A 168 -19.11 -15.81 0.30
N GLY A 169 -19.79 -14.77 0.78
CA GLY A 169 -20.98 -14.87 1.63
C GLY A 169 -20.68 -15.12 3.11
N THR A 170 -19.47 -14.82 3.58
CA THR A 170 -19.06 -14.96 4.99
C THR A 170 -18.73 -13.61 5.58
N GLU A 171 -19.32 -13.26 6.73
CA GLU A 171 -18.90 -12.07 7.48
C GLU A 171 -17.49 -12.25 8.04
N TYR A 172 -16.69 -11.18 8.03
CA TYR A 172 -15.36 -11.23 8.63
C TYR A 172 -15.41 -10.86 10.11
N THR A 173 -14.84 -11.70 10.96
CA THR A 173 -14.63 -11.41 12.38
C THR A 173 -13.14 -11.19 12.61
N ALA A 174 -12.79 -10.07 13.27
CA ALA A 174 -11.42 -9.75 13.65
C ALA A 174 -10.80 -10.89 14.48
N GLN A 175 -9.57 -11.25 14.15
CA GLN A 175 -8.88 -12.40 14.75
C GLN A 175 -7.79 -11.98 15.75
N TYR A 176 -7.25 -10.76 15.62
CA TYR A 176 -6.17 -10.25 16.45
C TYR A 176 -6.45 -8.83 16.98
N LEU A 177 -6.79 -7.90 16.07
CA LEU A 177 -7.27 -6.56 16.38
C LEU A 177 -8.65 -6.63 17.04
N THR A 178 -9.12 -5.52 17.62
CA THR A 178 -10.53 -5.43 18.02
C THR A 178 -11.40 -5.36 16.76
N GLN A 179 -12.65 -5.82 16.88
CA GLN A 179 -13.60 -5.68 15.79
C GLN A 179 -13.75 -4.21 15.36
N GLU A 180 -13.80 -3.27 16.31
CA GLU A 180 -13.85 -1.82 16.02
C GLU A 180 -12.63 -1.33 15.22
N GLN A 181 -11.42 -1.83 15.51
CA GLN A 181 -10.23 -1.49 14.74
C GLN A 181 -10.28 -2.05 13.32
N VAL A 182 -10.70 -3.32 13.17
CA VAL A 182 -10.89 -3.92 11.85
C VAL A 182 -12.00 -3.19 11.09
N ASP A 183 -13.12 -2.87 11.73
CA ASP A 183 -14.21 -2.11 11.15
C ASP A 183 -13.76 -0.68 10.79
N ALA A 184 -12.83 -0.07 11.52
CA ALA A 184 -12.28 1.24 11.11
C ALA A 184 -11.36 1.14 9.89
N ILE A 185 -10.68 -0.01 9.71
CA ILE A 185 -9.76 -0.24 8.59
C ILE A 185 -10.52 -0.71 7.35
N VAL A 186 -11.43 -1.67 7.55
CA VAL A 186 -12.25 -2.32 6.53
C VAL A 186 -13.51 -1.52 6.24
N GLY A 187 -14.13 -0.88 7.25
CA GLY A 187 -15.44 -0.24 7.18
C GLY A 187 -15.54 1.03 6.35
N ASP A 188 -14.48 1.41 5.64
CA ASP A 188 -14.61 2.10 4.33
C ASP A 188 -15.28 1.20 3.25
N TYR A 189 -15.65 -0.03 3.61
CA TYR A 189 -16.38 -1.02 2.82
C TYR A 189 -17.62 -1.59 3.54
N ASP A 190 -18.06 -0.99 4.64
CA ASP A 190 -19.47 -1.07 5.07
C ASP A 190 -20.14 0.30 4.90
N LEU A 191 -19.77 0.98 3.81
CA LEU A 191 -20.80 1.70 3.10
C LEU A 191 -21.81 0.62 2.66
N PRO A 192 -23.12 0.74 2.95
CA PRO A 192 -24.09 0.07 2.07
C PRO A 192 -23.62 0.35 0.65
N GLU A 193 -23.75 -0.60 -0.30
CA GLU A 193 -23.57 -0.30 -1.75
C GLU A 193 -23.99 1.15 -1.92
N ALA A 194 -23.00 2.04 -2.09
CA ALA A 194 -23.37 3.42 -2.28
C ALA A 194 -24.13 3.28 -3.59
N ASP A 195 -25.42 3.59 -3.59
CA ASP A 195 -26.23 3.83 -4.79
C ASP A 195 -25.58 5.02 -5.52
N PHE A 196 -24.34 4.82 -5.95
CA PHE A 196 -23.41 5.79 -6.43
C PHE A 196 -22.71 5.17 -7.62
N GLU A 197 -23.26 5.50 -8.77
CA GLU A 197 -22.66 5.17 -10.03
C GLU A 197 -21.79 6.34 -10.50
N ILE A 198 -20.57 6.01 -10.94
CA ILE A 198 -19.66 6.96 -11.58
C ILE A 198 -20.38 7.68 -12.72
N ASN A 199 -20.40 9.00 -12.64
CA ASN A 199 -21.07 9.88 -13.59
C ASN A 199 -20.21 11.10 -13.94
N ALA A 200 -20.61 11.82 -14.99
CA ALA A 200 -19.84 12.98 -15.49
C ALA A 200 -19.65 14.11 -14.48
N GLY A 201 -20.47 14.16 -13.42
CA GLY A 201 -20.30 15.14 -12.35
C GLY A 201 -19.00 14.96 -11.57
N LEU A 202 -18.35 13.79 -11.65
CA LEU A 202 -17.04 13.50 -11.05
C LEU A 202 -15.85 14.21 -11.70
N ASN A 203 -16.06 14.83 -12.87
CA ASN A 203 -15.02 15.52 -13.61
C ASN A 203 -14.53 16.75 -12.84
N ASP A 204 -13.31 16.71 -12.32
CA ASP A 204 -12.58 17.87 -11.77
C ASP A 204 -11.20 17.47 -11.24
N ALA A 205 -10.57 18.39 -10.51
CA ALA A 205 -9.40 18.16 -9.68
C ALA A 205 -9.75 17.55 -8.31
N TRP A 206 -8.98 16.55 -7.94
CA TRP A 206 -9.04 15.77 -6.70
C TRP A 206 -7.65 15.73 -6.08
N TYR A 207 -7.56 15.72 -4.75
CA TYR A 207 -6.26 15.73 -4.07
C TYR A 207 -6.33 15.08 -2.69
N TYR A 208 -5.16 14.78 -2.14
CA TYR A 208 -5.04 14.38 -0.74
C TYR A 208 -4.53 15.57 0.10
N PRO A 209 -5.27 16.02 1.13
CA PRO A 209 -4.88 17.20 1.90
C PRO A 209 -3.51 17.11 2.57
N GLN A 210 -3.10 15.92 3.02
CA GLN A 210 -1.81 15.75 3.69
C GLN A 210 -0.62 15.87 2.75
N THR A 211 -0.82 15.66 1.45
CA THR A 211 0.22 15.87 0.43
C THR A 211 -0.20 16.95 -0.57
N SER A 212 -0.78 18.04 -0.06
CA SER A 212 -1.22 19.16 -0.90
C SER A 212 -0.07 19.70 -1.76
N GLY A 213 -0.37 20.04 -3.03
CA GLY A 213 0.61 20.38 -4.05
C GLY A 213 0.78 19.32 -5.15
N GLN A 214 0.15 18.15 -4.98
CA GLN A 214 -0.03 17.11 -6.00
C GLN A 214 -1.48 16.61 -6.00
N GLY A 215 -1.90 15.94 -7.07
CA GLY A 215 -3.27 15.43 -7.18
C GLY A 215 -3.67 14.96 -8.56
N PHE A 216 -4.94 14.65 -8.70
CA PHE A 216 -5.52 13.97 -9.84
C PHE A 216 -6.52 14.88 -10.55
N PHE A 217 -6.53 14.85 -11.87
CA PHE A 217 -7.65 15.34 -12.66
C PHE A 217 -8.36 14.13 -13.25
N ILE A 218 -9.65 14.04 -12.98
CA ILE A 218 -10.49 12.91 -13.40
C ILE A 218 -11.43 13.37 -14.50
N THR A 219 -11.57 12.56 -15.54
CA THR A 219 -12.54 12.75 -16.61
C THR A 219 -13.28 11.44 -16.87
N VAL A 220 -14.58 11.46 -16.62
CA VAL A 220 -15.53 10.39 -16.86
C VAL A 220 -16.19 10.59 -18.21
N TYR A 221 -16.26 9.51 -18.99
CA TYR A 221 -16.95 9.44 -20.27
C TYR A 221 -18.11 8.42 -20.18
N PRO A 222 -19.32 8.86 -19.80
CA PRO A 222 -20.42 7.92 -19.53
C PRO A 222 -20.87 7.11 -20.74
N GLY A 223 -20.82 7.69 -21.94
CA GLY A 223 -21.23 7.02 -23.17
C GLY A 223 -20.38 5.79 -23.52
N SER A 224 -19.11 5.79 -23.13
CA SER A 224 -18.18 4.67 -23.36
C SER A 224 -17.87 3.86 -22.09
N LYS A 225 -18.41 4.25 -20.92
CA LYS A 225 -18.07 3.68 -19.61
C LYS A 225 -16.56 3.65 -19.37
N THR A 226 -15.87 4.72 -19.75
CA THR A 226 -14.42 4.87 -19.55
C THR A 226 -14.10 6.07 -18.68
N LEU A 227 -12.99 5.98 -17.96
CA LEU A 227 -12.44 7.05 -17.14
C LEU A 227 -11.00 7.30 -17.58
N PHE A 228 -10.64 8.58 -17.68
CA PHE A 228 -9.26 9.05 -17.84
C PHE A 228 -8.86 9.80 -16.58
N LEU A 229 -7.63 9.57 -16.13
CA LEU A 229 -7.03 10.20 -14.97
C LEU A 229 -5.66 10.74 -15.37
N SER A 230 -5.36 11.98 -15.02
CA SER A 230 -4.00 12.51 -15.06
C SER A 230 -3.57 12.88 -13.65
N TRP A 231 -2.39 12.42 -13.25
CA TRP A 231 -1.83 12.64 -11.93
C TRP A 231 -0.64 13.58 -12.03
N PHE A 232 -0.77 14.78 -11.45
CA PHE A 232 0.35 15.66 -11.20
C PHE A 232 1.01 15.27 -9.88
N THR A 233 2.29 14.92 -9.94
CA THR A 233 3.08 14.47 -8.79
C THR A 233 4.55 14.87 -8.98
N PHE A 234 5.43 14.32 -8.15
CA PHE A 234 6.86 14.53 -8.20
C PHE A 234 7.58 13.20 -8.36
N ASP A 235 8.86 13.27 -8.73
CA ASP A 235 9.74 12.10 -8.74
C ASP A 235 9.90 11.51 -7.32
N THR A 236 10.37 10.27 -7.24
CA THR A 236 10.53 9.55 -5.96
C THR A 236 11.62 10.13 -5.07
N GLU A 237 12.51 10.94 -5.64
CA GLU A 237 13.58 11.62 -4.94
C GLU A 237 13.66 13.10 -5.34
N GLN A 238 14.16 13.95 -4.44
CA GLN A 238 14.48 15.33 -4.79
C GLN A 238 15.65 15.35 -5.79
N PRO A 239 15.61 16.26 -6.77
CA PRO A 239 16.71 16.38 -7.72
C PRO A 239 17.94 16.94 -6.99
N ASP A 240 19.12 16.63 -7.51
CA ASP A 240 20.37 17.24 -7.05
C ASP A 240 20.27 18.78 -7.08
N GLU A 241 20.91 19.49 -6.15
CA GLU A 241 20.86 20.95 -6.08
C GLU A 241 21.36 21.65 -7.36
N SER A 242 22.21 20.96 -8.14
CA SER A 242 22.70 21.45 -9.44
C SER A 242 21.69 21.28 -10.58
N ALA A 243 20.60 20.54 -10.39
CA ALA A 243 19.59 20.33 -11.40
C ALA A 243 18.79 21.62 -11.65
N THR A 244 18.94 22.17 -12.85
CA THR A 244 18.20 23.37 -13.26
C THR A 244 17.08 23.01 -14.22
N ALA A 245 15.91 23.63 -14.03
CA ALA A 245 14.82 23.64 -15.01
C ALA A 245 14.60 25.07 -15.53
N ASN A 246 14.31 25.20 -16.82
CA ASN A 246 13.97 26.50 -17.41
C ASN A 246 12.58 26.98 -16.97
N LEU A 247 11.69 26.07 -16.58
CA LEU A 247 10.34 26.34 -16.10
C LEU A 247 9.92 25.25 -15.11
N GLY A 248 9.38 25.63 -13.95
CA GLY A 248 8.98 24.69 -12.91
C GLY A 248 10.16 24.02 -12.20
N SER A 249 9.89 22.90 -11.51
CA SER A 249 10.91 22.09 -10.84
C SER A 249 11.29 20.87 -11.70
N PRO A 250 12.57 20.48 -11.80
CA PRO A 250 13.00 19.36 -12.64
C PRO A 250 12.43 18.00 -12.20
N ASN A 251 11.94 17.89 -10.96
CA ASN A 251 11.31 16.67 -10.45
C ASN A 251 9.78 16.61 -10.61
N GLN A 252 9.13 17.60 -11.24
CA GLN A 252 7.69 17.50 -11.50
C GLN A 252 7.39 16.36 -12.49
N ARG A 253 6.35 15.58 -12.23
CA ARG A 253 5.93 14.43 -13.05
C ARG A 253 4.44 14.51 -13.37
N TRP A 254 4.09 14.02 -14.55
CA TRP A 254 2.72 13.76 -14.95
C TRP A 254 2.59 12.30 -15.36
N LEU A 255 1.68 11.60 -14.70
CA LEU A 255 1.27 10.26 -15.09
C LEU A 255 -0.13 10.33 -15.68
N THR A 256 -0.45 9.41 -16.58
CA THR A 256 -1.81 9.28 -17.11
C THR A 256 -2.28 7.86 -16.92
N ALA A 257 -3.57 7.67 -16.70
CA ALA A 257 -4.19 6.37 -16.63
C ALA A 257 -5.56 6.39 -17.29
N GLN A 258 -5.94 5.28 -17.90
CA GLN A 258 -7.25 5.15 -18.51
C GLN A 258 -7.76 3.72 -18.48
N GLY A 259 -9.08 3.56 -18.42
CA GLY A 259 -9.72 2.26 -18.44
C GLY A 259 -11.22 2.34 -18.29
N SER A 260 -11.85 1.19 -18.07
CA SER A 260 -13.30 1.08 -17.89
C SER A 260 -13.71 1.32 -16.45
N TYR A 261 -14.97 1.64 -16.24
CA TYR A 261 -15.56 1.74 -14.92
C TYR A 261 -16.91 1.02 -14.85
N GLU A 262 -17.22 0.50 -13.66
CA GLU A 262 -18.49 -0.14 -13.33
C GLU A 262 -18.89 0.23 -11.90
N GLY A 263 -20.16 0.61 -11.71
CA GLY A 263 -20.64 1.13 -10.43
C GLY A 263 -19.81 2.32 -9.95
N SER A 264 -19.25 2.21 -8.75
CA SER A 264 -18.42 3.23 -8.10
C SER A 264 -16.91 3.07 -8.34
N GLN A 265 -16.47 2.07 -9.13
CA GLN A 265 -15.06 1.74 -9.33
C GLN A 265 -14.62 1.88 -10.79
N ALA A 266 -13.39 2.36 -11.00
CA ALA A 266 -12.71 2.36 -12.28
C ALA A 266 -11.35 1.65 -12.20
N ASP A 267 -11.09 0.77 -13.16
CA ASP A 267 -9.84 0.02 -13.29
C ASP A 267 -9.06 0.59 -14.47
N LEU A 268 -7.89 1.17 -14.20
CA LEU A 268 -7.12 1.98 -15.15
C LEU A 268 -5.73 1.40 -15.39
N GLN A 269 -5.31 1.41 -16.65
CA GLN A 269 -3.93 1.14 -17.06
C GLN A 269 -3.13 2.44 -16.98
N VAL A 270 -1.97 2.42 -16.31
CA VAL A 270 -1.06 3.57 -16.21
C VAL A 270 -0.16 3.65 -17.43
N TYR A 271 0.09 4.87 -17.89
CA TYR A 271 0.97 5.25 -18.97
C TYR A 271 1.92 6.38 -18.53
N VAL A 272 3.22 6.15 -18.73
CA VAL A 272 4.30 7.10 -18.45
C VAL A 272 4.77 7.65 -19.79
N THR A 273 4.85 8.98 -19.91
CA THR A 273 5.30 9.65 -21.14
C THR A 273 6.52 10.53 -20.85
N GLY A 274 7.58 10.38 -21.64
CA GLY A 274 8.82 11.13 -21.44
C GLY A 274 9.59 11.39 -22.74
N GLY A 275 10.71 12.11 -22.65
CA GLY A 275 11.62 12.36 -23.76
C GLY A 275 11.23 13.47 -24.74
N GLY A 276 10.09 14.13 -24.55
CA GLY A 276 9.65 15.27 -25.36
C GLY A 276 10.26 16.61 -24.94
N VAL A 277 10.05 17.64 -25.75
CA VAL A 277 10.46 19.04 -25.50
C VAL A 277 9.23 19.94 -25.45
N PHE A 278 9.27 20.96 -24.58
CA PHE A 278 8.18 21.93 -24.40
C PHE A 278 7.74 22.55 -25.73
N ASP A 279 6.45 22.36 -26.07
CA ASP A 279 5.82 22.88 -27.29
C ASP A 279 6.58 22.58 -28.60
N SER A 280 7.19 21.39 -28.68
CA SER A 280 7.94 20.92 -29.84
C SER A 280 7.50 19.52 -30.27
N SER A 281 7.55 19.27 -31.59
CA SER A 281 7.30 17.94 -32.17
C SER A 281 8.55 17.06 -32.24
N ASP A 282 9.74 17.61 -31.99
CA ASP A 282 11.03 16.91 -32.09
C ASP A 282 11.93 17.25 -30.88
N PRO A 283 12.53 16.26 -30.20
CA PRO A 283 12.24 14.83 -30.28
C PRO A 283 10.79 14.50 -29.91
N ALA A 284 10.22 13.51 -30.60
CA ALA A 284 8.92 12.98 -30.24
C ALA A 284 8.99 12.26 -28.87
N PRO A 285 7.99 12.43 -28.00
CA PRO A 285 7.96 11.71 -26.72
C PRO A 285 7.69 10.22 -26.93
N VAL A 286 8.10 9.42 -25.94
CA VAL A 286 7.82 7.98 -25.85
C VAL A 286 6.83 7.75 -24.72
N THR A 287 5.81 6.92 -24.97
CA THR A 287 4.79 6.53 -23.99
C THR A 287 4.84 5.03 -23.76
N GLU A 288 4.95 4.62 -22.50
CA GLU A 288 5.03 3.22 -22.08
C GLU A 288 3.94 2.90 -21.05
N GLN A 289 3.48 1.64 -21.03
CA GLN A 289 2.56 1.14 -20.01
C GLN A 289 3.35 0.74 -18.77
N ASP A 290 2.87 1.15 -17.59
CA ASP A 290 3.63 0.94 -16.35
C ASP A 290 2.71 0.82 -15.13
N GLY A 291 2.05 -0.32 -15.02
CA GLY A 291 1.23 -0.66 -13.86
C GLY A 291 -0.23 -0.23 -13.95
N SER A 292 -0.89 -0.10 -12.80
CA SER A 292 -2.34 0.07 -12.73
C SER A 292 -2.78 1.03 -11.64
N ILE A 293 -3.92 1.68 -11.88
CA ILE A 293 -4.62 2.48 -10.89
C ILE A 293 -6.05 1.95 -10.75
N VAL A 294 -6.51 1.79 -9.51
CA VAL A 294 -7.92 1.57 -9.19
C VAL A 294 -8.44 2.83 -8.51
N VAL A 295 -9.49 3.43 -9.07
CA VAL A 295 -10.18 4.56 -8.46
C VAL A 295 -11.51 4.07 -7.91
N ARG A 296 -11.79 4.36 -6.65
CA ARG A 296 -13.08 4.07 -6.03
C ARG A 296 -13.68 5.35 -5.46
N PHE A 297 -14.92 5.63 -5.83
CA PHE A 297 -15.66 6.77 -5.27
C PHE A 297 -16.60 6.30 -4.18
N GLU A 298 -16.58 7.01 -3.06
CA GLU A 298 -17.55 6.83 -1.97
C GLU A 298 -18.76 7.75 -2.16
N GLY A 299 -18.58 8.81 -2.96
CA GLY A 299 -19.63 9.69 -3.38
C GLY A 299 -19.10 10.84 -4.23
N CYS A 300 -19.82 11.94 -4.23
CA CYS A 300 -19.46 13.08 -5.07
C CYS A 300 -18.33 13.95 -4.52
N ASN A 301 -17.81 13.69 -3.31
CA ASN A 301 -16.76 14.50 -2.69
C ASN A 301 -15.56 13.71 -2.14
N SER A 302 -15.67 12.39 -1.98
CA SER A 302 -14.60 11.55 -1.46
C SER A 302 -14.44 10.26 -2.27
N GLY A 303 -13.24 9.71 -2.19
CA GLY A 303 -12.88 8.41 -2.74
C GLY A 303 -11.43 8.07 -2.46
N SER A 304 -10.91 7.07 -3.15
CA SER A 304 -9.53 6.63 -3.05
C SER A 304 -8.95 6.28 -4.42
N VAL A 305 -7.64 6.46 -4.53
CA VAL A 305 -6.83 6.03 -5.68
C VAL A 305 -5.78 5.04 -5.18
N THR A 306 -5.94 3.77 -5.51
CA THR A 306 -4.90 2.75 -5.31
C THR A 306 -4.03 2.70 -6.55
N TYR A 307 -2.70 2.71 -6.38
CA TYR A 307 -1.75 2.64 -7.48
C TYR A 307 -0.72 1.53 -7.26
N ASP A 308 -0.24 0.96 -8.37
CA ASP A 308 0.91 0.07 -8.44
C ASP A 308 1.70 0.44 -9.70
N ILE A 309 2.94 0.89 -9.55
CA ILE A 309 3.85 1.35 -10.61
C ILE A 309 5.14 0.52 -10.54
N PRO A 310 5.19 -0.62 -11.23
CA PRO A 310 6.26 -1.60 -11.10
C PRO A 310 7.65 -1.07 -11.45
N SER A 311 7.78 -0.17 -12.45
CA SER A 311 9.10 0.32 -12.89
C SER A 311 9.91 1.02 -11.80
N ILE A 312 9.22 1.63 -10.83
CA ILE A 312 9.81 2.35 -9.69
C ILE A 312 9.53 1.64 -8.36
N GLY A 313 8.92 0.45 -8.38
CA GLY A 313 8.60 -0.33 -7.19
C GLY A 313 7.61 0.33 -6.24
N GLN A 314 6.87 1.35 -6.67
CA GLN A 314 5.95 2.11 -5.82
C GLN A 314 4.53 1.58 -5.92
N PHE A 315 3.86 1.47 -4.79
CA PHE A 315 2.46 1.10 -4.68
C PHE A 315 1.86 1.74 -3.43
N GLY A 316 0.54 1.94 -3.41
CA GLY A 316 -0.11 2.52 -2.25
C GLY A 316 -1.54 2.96 -2.53
N ILE A 317 -2.11 3.68 -1.56
CA ILE A 317 -3.44 4.26 -1.65
C ILE A 317 -3.39 5.75 -1.29
N VAL A 318 -4.08 6.56 -2.07
CA VAL A 318 -4.22 7.99 -1.85
C VAL A 318 -5.70 8.27 -1.59
N PRO A 319 -6.11 8.60 -0.35
CA PRO A 319 -7.44 9.14 -0.10
C PRO A 319 -7.59 10.47 -0.84
N ILE A 320 -8.68 10.65 -1.57
CA ILE A 320 -8.91 11.84 -2.38
C ILE A 320 -10.20 12.55 -1.99
N GLU A 321 -10.12 13.88 -1.93
CA GLU A 321 -11.27 14.78 -1.85
C GLU A 321 -11.25 15.77 -3.01
N ARG A 322 -12.38 16.39 -3.31
CA ARG A 322 -12.43 17.42 -4.35
C ARG A 322 -11.80 18.72 -3.90
N ILE A 323 -11.15 19.39 -4.84
CA ILE A 323 -10.77 20.79 -4.68
C ILE A 323 -12.01 21.70 -4.86
N ALA A 324 -12.84 21.40 -5.86
CA ALA A 324 -14.01 22.21 -6.22
C ALA A 324 -15.31 21.59 -5.67
N LEU A 325 -15.80 22.15 -4.55
CA LEU A 325 -16.99 21.63 -3.85
C LEU A 325 -18.33 22.06 -4.50
N ASP A 326 -18.32 23.05 -5.39
CA ASP A 326 -19.49 23.55 -6.10
C ASP A 326 -20.10 22.52 -7.07
N ASN A 327 -19.27 21.61 -7.60
CA ASN A 327 -19.70 20.51 -8.47
C ASN A 327 -20.35 19.32 -7.72
N VAL A 328 -20.24 19.26 -6.38
CA VAL A 328 -20.76 18.13 -5.58
C VAL A 328 -22.27 17.97 -5.76
N ALA A 329 -23.03 19.07 -5.61
CA ALA A 329 -24.49 19.04 -5.75
C ALA A 329 -24.93 18.64 -7.17
N HIS A 330 -24.16 19.01 -8.21
CA HIS A 330 -24.44 18.58 -9.57
C HIS A 330 -24.23 17.08 -9.75
N CYS A 331 -23.10 16.55 -9.26
CA CYS A 331 -22.80 15.13 -9.26
C CYS A 331 -23.87 14.30 -8.53
N GLU A 332 -24.33 14.75 -7.36
CA GLU A 332 -25.36 14.06 -6.58
C GLU A 332 -26.71 14.03 -7.33
N ASN A 333 -27.04 15.11 -8.04
CA ASN A 333 -28.25 15.16 -8.86
C ASN A 333 -28.17 14.21 -10.06
N LEU A 334 -27.00 14.01 -10.65
CA LEU A 334 -26.81 13.02 -11.72
C LEU A 334 -26.96 11.60 -11.19
N ALA A 335 -26.37 11.30 -10.02
CA ALA A 335 -26.46 9.98 -9.40
C ALA A 335 -27.91 9.54 -9.11
N LYS A 336 -28.80 10.48 -8.76
CA LYS A 336 -30.23 10.20 -8.50
C LYS A 336 -31.05 9.88 -9.76
N ASN A 337 -30.52 10.12 -10.95
CA ASN A 337 -31.23 10.03 -12.23
C ASN A 337 -30.69 8.95 -13.18
N LEU A 338 -29.78 8.09 -12.69
CA LEU A 338 -29.26 6.92 -13.39
C LEU A 338 -30.13 5.69 -13.08
#